data_AF-A0A2W4BEP9-F1
#
_entry.id   AF-A0A2W4BEP9-F1
#
_cell.length_a   1.000
_cell.length_b   1.000
_cell.length_c   1.000
_cell.angle_alpha   90.00
_cell.angle_beta   90.00
_cell.angle_gamma   90.00
#
_symmetry.space_group_name_H-M   'P 1'
#
loop_
_entity.id
_entity.type
_entity.pdbx_description
1 polymer ?
#
loop_
_entity_poly.entity_id
_entity_poly.type
_entity_poly.pdbx_seq_one_letter_code
_entity_poly.pdbx_strand_id
1 'polypeptide(L)'
;MKKKNLSLLIVSMVTVAGTILPISSLAETTDKKIEQQDKEISALKEKQKDVVAQIASLEDEISSIFDEGITLNKQKTALIKESEQLKKDIAALDVRINKRTEAIQKQGRNVQVNGQGTQILDIILNSESITDAVGRVQAISSIMTANNDLIKQQKEDKALVESKKSDIQTNLANVEKAKTQLEKEKQNLVAKQADLNVLKAEVDSETSGAESSKSKLLKEQQEALKTQLANEAKKKDVKKAETPKKTDKPSIQSESTTETATAPAETAESNGENSSKPEENNNENNSNNQGNVELPETPEKPVTPPATSADATFQALNALRTANGLNPVSWDAGLAASASGRAATMQNFQVPSDHWNRGDEVIAFMFAPGNSVIMAWYNETNMQSPSGTGHRDWEMNPNMTRVGFGYAGDVIVGHSA
;
A
#
# COMPACT_ATOMS: atom_id res chain seq x y z
N MET A 1 1.58 0.65 28.23
CA MET A 1 0.83 -0.02 27.13
C MET A 1 -0.60 -0.29 27.59
N LYS A 2 -1.62 0.37 26.99
CA LYS A 2 -3.03 0.03 27.22
C LYS A 2 -3.43 -1.00 26.15
N LYS A 3 -3.83 -2.21 26.54
CA LYS A 3 -4.26 -3.24 25.59
C LYS A 3 -5.59 -2.84 24.95
N LYS A 4 -5.56 -2.37 23.70
CA LYS A 4 -6.76 -2.30 22.85
C LYS A 4 -7.01 -3.71 22.32
N ASN A 5 -7.83 -4.50 23.02
CA ASN A 5 -8.32 -5.77 22.49
C ASN A 5 -9.40 -5.47 21.43
N LEU A 6 -9.01 -5.30 20.17
CA LEU A 6 -9.97 -5.20 19.07
C LEU A 6 -10.46 -6.62 18.74
N SER A 7 -11.77 -6.85 18.83
CA SER A 7 -12.33 -8.19 18.67
C SER A 7 -12.32 -8.64 17.22
N LEU A 8 -11.47 -9.62 16.90
CA LEU A 8 -11.39 -10.25 15.58
C LEU A 8 -12.72 -10.93 15.23
N LEU A 9 -13.54 -10.27 14.41
CA LEU A 9 -14.88 -10.74 14.06
C LEU A 9 -14.78 -11.72 12.88
N ILE A 10 -14.47 -12.99 13.18
CA ILE A 10 -14.42 -14.07 12.19
C ILE A 10 -15.84 -14.31 11.66
N VAL A 11 -16.15 -13.76 10.47
CA VAL A 11 -17.44 -13.99 9.81
C VAL A 11 -17.50 -15.45 9.34
N SER A 12 -18.50 -16.17 9.82
CA SER A 12 -18.71 -17.58 9.50
C SER A 12 -18.91 -17.76 7.99
N MET A 13 -18.15 -18.69 7.40
CA MET A 13 -18.26 -19.05 5.98
C MET A 13 -19.59 -19.77 5.72
N VAL A 14 -20.63 -19.01 5.35
CA VAL A 14 -21.95 -19.57 4.99
C VAL A 14 -21.87 -20.23 3.61
N THR A 15 -21.46 -21.50 3.59
CA THR A 15 -21.61 -22.36 2.43
C THR A 15 -23.10 -22.58 2.17
N VAL A 16 -23.68 -21.84 1.24
CA VAL A 16 -25.06 -22.04 0.78
C VAL A 16 -25.11 -23.33 -0.04
N ALA A 17 -25.24 -24.46 0.65
CA ALA A 17 -25.44 -25.76 0.03
C ALA A 17 -26.82 -25.79 -0.64
N GLY A 18 -26.85 -25.53 -1.95
CA GLY A 18 -28.08 -25.48 -2.74
C GLY A 18 -28.84 -26.81 -2.72
N THR A 19 -29.93 -26.87 -1.96
CA THR A 19 -30.82 -28.02 -1.92
C THR A 19 -31.66 -28.09 -3.19
N ILE A 20 -31.17 -28.84 -4.19
CA ILE A 20 -31.90 -29.11 -5.43
C ILE A 20 -33.12 -29.98 -5.11
N LEU A 21 -34.27 -29.34 -4.86
CA LEU A 21 -35.57 -29.98 -4.83
C LEU A 21 -36.08 -30.15 -6.28
N PRO A 22 -36.67 -31.31 -6.63
CA PRO A 22 -37.22 -31.52 -7.97
C PRO A 22 -38.51 -30.73 -8.15
N ILE A 23 -38.43 -29.56 -8.78
CA ILE A 23 -39.60 -28.72 -9.09
C ILE A 23 -40.33 -29.28 -10.31
N SER A 24 -41.53 -29.82 -10.09
CA SER A 24 -42.43 -30.25 -11.17
C SER A 24 -42.89 -29.07 -12.02
N SER A 25 -42.49 -29.08 -13.29
CA SER A 25 -43.19 -28.44 -14.43
C SER A 25 -43.77 -27.03 -14.18
N LEU A 26 -42.90 -26.03 -14.08
CA LEU A 26 -43.27 -24.65 -14.40
C LEU A 26 -42.19 -24.05 -15.31
N ALA A 27 -42.57 -23.48 -16.46
CA ALA A 27 -41.62 -22.82 -17.34
C ALA A 27 -41.13 -21.52 -16.67
N GLU A 28 -39.85 -21.49 -16.30
CA GLU A 28 -39.25 -20.32 -15.68
C GLU A 28 -39.04 -19.21 -16.71
N THR A 29 -39.86 -18.15 -16.62
CA THR A 29 -39.82 -17.03 -17.56
C THR A 29 -38.50 -16.27 -17.45
N THR A 30 -38.07 -15.66 -18.56
CA THR A 30 -36.84 -14.86 -18.62
C THR A 30 -36.83 -13.76 -17.54
N ASP A 31 -38.00 -13.21 -17.21
CA ASP A 31 -38.18 -12.18 -16.17
C ASP A 31 -37.74 -12.67 -14.78
N LYS A 32 -38.05 -13.92 -14.41
CA LYS A 32 -37.61 -14.51 -13.13
C LYS A 32 -36.09 -14.70 -13.10
N LYS A 33 -35.48 -15.08 -14.23
CA LYS A 33 -34.03 -15.23 -14.35
C LYS A 33 -33.32 -13.88 -14.25
N ILE A 34 -33.90 -12.84 -14.84
CA ILE A 34 -33.43 -11.46 -14.69
C ILE A 34 -33.56 -10.99 -13.22
N GLU A 35 -34.69 -11.25 -12.56
CA GLU A 35 -34.91 -10.93 -11.14
C GLU A 35 -33.90 -11.64 -10.22
N GLN A 36 -33.56 -12.90 -10.51
CA GLN A 36 -32.56 -13.64 -9.75
C GLN A 36 -31.14 -13.13 -10.00
N GLN A 37 -30.78 -12.81 -11.24
CA GLN A 37 -29.50 -12.17 -11.56
C GLN A 37 -29.37 -10.79 -10.91
N ASP A 38 -30.45 -9.99 -10.82
CA ASP A 38 -30.42 -8.70 -10.10
C ASP A 38 -30.14 -8.86 -8.60
N LYS A 39 -30.68 -9.90 -7.96
CA LYS A 39 -30.38 -10.22 -6.55
C LYS A 39 -28.93 -10.69 -6.36
N GLU A 40 -28.43 -11.49 -7.28
CA GLU A 40 -27.04 -11.98 -7.30
C GLU A 40 -26.04 -10.82 -7.48
N ILE A 41 -26.24 -9.97 -8.48
CA ILE A 41 -25.42 -8.76 -8.72
C ILE A 41 -25.47 -7.81 -7.53
N SER A 42 -26.63 -7.67 -6.87
CA SER A 42 -26.77 -6.84 -5.67
C SER A 42 -25.95 -7.38 -4.49
N ALA A 43 -26.07 -8.68 -4.20
CA ALA A 43 -25.32 -9.33 -3.12
C ALA A 43 -23.81 -9.34 -3.39
N LEU A 44 -23.39 -9.52 -4.64
CA LEU A 44 -21.98 -9.41 -5.05
C LEU A 44 -21.46 -7.98 -4.86
N LYS A 45 -22.24 -6.94 -5.17
CA LYS A 45 -21.85 -5.54 -4.94
C LYS A 45 -21.77 -5.16 -3.45
N GLU A 46 -22.60 -5.77 -2.60
CA GLU A 46 -22.44 -5.67 -1.15
C GLU A 46 -21.15 -6.36 -0.68
N LYS A 47 -20.83 -7.56 -1.21
CA LYS A 47 -19.58 -8.29 -0.97
C LYS A 47 -18.34 -7.51 -1.43
N GLN A 48 -18.37 -6.86 -2.60
CA GLN A 48 -17.30 -5.96 -3.08
C GLN A 48 -17.05 -4.81 -2.09
N LYS A 49 -18.13 -4.15 -1.65
CA LYS A 49 -18.05 -3.01 -0.73
C LYS A 49 -17.49 -3.43 0.64
N ASP A 50 -17.88 -4.58 1.15
CA ASP A 50 -17.38 -5.12 2.42
C ASP A 50 -15.89 -5.47 2.34
N VAL A 51 -15.45 -6.17 1.29
CA VAL A 51 -14.03 -6.49 1.06
C VAL A 51 -13.18 -5.23 0.93
N VAL A 52 -13.65 -4.19 0.21
CA VAL A 52 -12.97 -2.89 0.13
C VAL A 52 -12.90 -2.17 1.48
N ALA A 53 -13.92 -2.29 2.33
CA ALA A 53 -13.89 -1.73 3.69
C ALA A 53 -12.92 -2.49 4.62
N GLN A 54 -12.83 -3.83 4.47
CA GLN A 54 -11.84 -4.63 5.18
C GLN A 54 -10.40 -4.29 4.76
N ILE A 55 -10.17 -4.10 3.46
CA ILE A 55 -8.89 -3.61 2.88
C ILE A 55 -8.47 -2.28 3.50
N ALA A 56 -9.34 -1.26 3.48
CA ALA A 56 -9.02 0.06 4.02
C ALA A 56 -8.73 0.02 5.54
N SER A 57 -9.50 -0.77 6.30
CA SER A 57 -9.25 -0.96 7.74
C SER A 57 -7.93 -1.66 8.03
N LEU A 58 -7.44 -2.51 7.13
CA LEU A 58 -6.19 -3.24 7.26
C LEU A 58 -5.00 -2.34 6.88
N GLU A 59 -5.13 -1.50 5.86
CA GLU A 59 -4.16 -0.45 5.53
C GLU A 59 -3.96 0.53 6.70
N ASP A 60 -5.05 0.94 7.37
CA ASP A 60 -4.99 1.76 8.59
C ASP A 60 -4.25 1.04 9.75
N GLU A 61 -4.44 -0.27 9.91
CA GLU A 61 -3.68 -1.07 10.89
C GLU A 61 -2.18 -1.17 10.53
N ILE A 62 -1.84 -1.36 9.25
CA ILE A 62 -0.43 -1.37 8.77
C ILE A 62 0.22 0.00 9.01
N SER A 63 -0.48 1.09 8.71
CA SER A 63 -0.03 2.46 8.95
C SER A 63 0.22 2.72 10.45
N SER A 64 -0.68 2.26 11.33
CA SER A 64 -0.49 2.36 12.79
C SER A 64 0.71 1.54 13.30
N ILE A 65 1.01 0.37 12.71
CA ILE A 65 2.20 -0.44 13.05
C ILE A 65 3.48 0.28 12.61
N PHE A 66 3.47 0.92 11.44
CA PHE A 66 4.58 1.70 10.91
C PHE A 66 4.92 2.90 11.82
N ASP A 67 3.91 3.65 12.27
CA ASP A 67 4.08 4.75 13.24
C ASP A 67 4.62 4.29 14.61
N GLU A 68 4.19 3.13 15.10
CA GLU A 68 4.75 2.55 16.34
C GLU A 68 6.20 2.06 16.11
N GLY A 69 6.52 1.51 14.94
CA GLY A 69 7.88 1.13 14.53
C GLY A 69 8.85 2.32 14.47
N ILE A 70 8.42 3.45 13.88
CA ILE A 70 9.13 4.73 13.92
C ILE A 70 9.34 5.19 15.37
N THR A 71 8.31 5.09 16.20
CA THR A 71 8.35 5.51 17.61
C THR A 71 9.32 4.67 18.44
N LEU A 72 9.32 3.35 18.27
CA LEU A 72 10.28 2.43 18.88
C LEU A 72 11.72 2.70 18.40
N ASN A 73 11.92 3.07 17.13
CA ASN A 73 13.25 3.41 16.64
C ASN A 73 13.78 4.74 17.23
N LYS A 74 12.91 5.75 17.38
CA LYS A 74 13.23 6.99 18.10
C LYS A 74 13.65 6.69 19.56
N GLN A 75 12.96 5.77 20.24
CA GLN A 75 13.33 5.29 21.57
C GLN A 75 14.68 4.54 21.57
N LYS A 76 14.92 3.63 20.61
CA LYS A 76 16.21 2.94 20.42
C LYS A 76 17.37 3.93 20.29
N THR A 77 17.22 4.93 19.41
CA THR A 77 18.25 5.97 19.17
C THR A 77 18.47 6.84 20.41
N ALA A 78 17.43 7.13 21.19
CA ALA A 78 17.58 7.85 22.47
C ALA A 78 18.35 7.01 23.52
N LEU A 79 17.98 5.74 23.71
CA LEU A 79 18.63 4.82 24.64
C LEU A 79 20.10 4.54 24.27
N ILE A 80 20.43 4.46 22.98
CA ILE A 80 21.82 4.36 22.51
C ILE A 80 22.60 5.63 22.88
N LYS A 81 22.04 6.82 22.65
CA LYS A 81 22.69 8.09 23.04
C LYS A 81 22.87 8.22 24.56
N GLU A 82 21.91 7.77 25.36
CA GLU A 82 22.03 7.74 26.81
C GLU A 82 23.10 6.73 27.26
N SER A 83 23.18 5.56 26.62
CA SER A 83 24.24 4.56 26.86
C SER A 83 25.64 5.11 26.57
N GLU A 84 25.82 5.79 25.43
CA GLU A 84 27.11 6.43 25.08
C GLU A 84 27.47 7.62 25.98
N GLN A 85 26.48 8.30 26.58
CA GLN A 85 26.75 9.32 27.59
C GLN A 85 27.11 8.67 28.93
N LEU A 86 26.36 7.67 29.38
CA LEU A 86 26.62 6.94 30.63
C LEU A 86 28.02 6.30 30.63
N LYS A 87 28.51 5.79 29.50
CA LYS A 87 29.90 5.31 29.35
C LYS A 87 30.95 6.40 29.63
N LYS A 88 30.72 7.64 29.20
CA LYS A 88 31.61 8.78 29.47
C LYS A 88 31.53 9.19 30.94
N ASP A 89 30.32 9.20 31.50
CA ASP A 89 30.07 9.54 32.89
C ASP A 89 30.73 8.51 33.84
N ILE A 90 30.68 7.21 33.50
CA ILE A 90 31.42 6.13 34.15
C ILE A 90 32.93 6.41 34.14
N ALA A 91 33.51 6.68 32.97
CA ALA A 91 34.94 6.92 32.84
C ALA A 91 35.39 8.17 33.63
N ALA A 92 34.60 9.24 33.59
CA ALA A 92 34.85 10.46 34.37
C ALA A 92 34.71 10.22 35.89
N LEU A 93 33.77 9.38 36.30
CA LEU A 93 33.56 8.96 37.69
C LEU A 93 34.75 8.12 38.17
N ASP A 94 35.19 7.08 37.45
CA ASP A 94 36.31 6.24 37.87
C ASP A 94 37.65 7.02 37.96
N VAL A 95 37.90 7.98 37.06
CA VAL A 95 39.04 8.91 37.19
C VAL A 95 38.94 9.77 38.46
N ARG A 96 37.75 10.25 38.82
CA ARG A 96 37.50 11.01 40.06
C ARG A 96 37.69 10.14 41.29
N ILE A 97 37.20 8.90 41.25
CA ILE A 97 37.32 7.88 42.30
C ILE A 97 38.77 7.54 42.56
N ASN A 98 39.58 7.28 41.52
CA ASN A 98 40.98 6.92 41.68
C ASN A 98 41.78 8.07 42.31
N LYS A 99 41.60 9.31 41.81
CA LYS A 99 42.22 10.51 42.40
C LYS A 99 41.83 10.74 43.86
N ARG A 100 40.54 10.57 44.20
CA ARG A 100 40.03 10.68 45.58
C ARG A 100 40.57 9.57 46.48
N THR A 101 40.60 8.34 45.99
CA THR A 101 41.12 7.17 46.72
C THR A 101 42.62 7.32 47.00
N GLU A 102 43.41 7.76 46.01
CA GLU A 102 44.82 8.11 46.24
C GLU A 102 44.98 9.23 47.27
N ALA A 103 44.18 10.30 47.20
CA ALA A 103 44.27 11.41 48.15
C ALA A 103 43.97 10.95 49.59
N ILE A 104 42.91 10.16 49.78
CA ILE A 104 42.53 9.59 51.07
C ILE A 104 43.57 8.56 51.56
N GLN A 105 44.16 7.75 50.67
CA GLN A 105 45.27 6.86 51.03
C GLN A 105 46.55 7.62 51.42
N LYS A 106 46.87 8.72 50.73
CA LYS A 106 48.02 9.59 51.05
C LYS A 106 47.79 10.30 52.40
N GLN A 107 46.59 10.82 52.64
CA GLN A 107 46.19 11.39 53.94
C GLN A 107 46.21 10.34 55.06
N GLY A 108 45.61 9.17 54.84
CA GLY A 108 45.60 8.07 55.82
C GLY A 108 46.99 7.54 56.15
N ARG A 109 47.88 7.41 55.15
CA ARG A 109 49.29 7.04 55.37
C ARG A 109 50.07 8.15 56.09
N ASN A 110 49.80 9.42 55.78
CA ASN A 110 50.39 10.55 56.51
C ASN A 110 49.96 10.51 58.00
N VAL A 111 48.66 10.33 58.27
CA VAL A 111 48.10 10.11 59.61
C VAL A 111 48.65 8.85 60.29
N GLN A 112 48.99 7.78 59.56
CA GLN A 112 49.54 6.56 60.15
C GLN A 112 51.05 6.65 60.45
N VAL A 113 51.83 7.31 59.58
CA VAL A 113 53.30 7.37 59.66
C VAL A 113 53.75 8.57 60.50
N ASN A 114 53.20 9.76 60.22
CA ASN A 114 53.48 11.00 60.95
C ASN A 114 52.48 11.23 62.10
N GLY A 115 51.46 10.38 62.24
CA GLY A 115 50.51 10.39 63.36
C GLY A 115 50.55 9.10 64.18
N GLN A 116 51.74 8.52 64.39
CA GLN A 116 51.99 7.77 65.62
C GLN A 116 51.47 8.61 66.79
N GLY A 117 50.70 8.00 67.71
CA GLY A 117 49.70 8.72 68.53
C GLY A 117 50.20 9.93 69.34
N THR A 118 51.51 10.05 69.56
CA THR A 118 52.16 11.24 70.10
C THR A 118 52.02 12.47 69.19
N GLN A 119 52.25 12.37 67.88
CA GLN A 119 52.34 13.55 66.99
C GLN A 119 51.01 14.25 66.69
N ILE A 120 49.88 13.53 66.64
CA ILE A 120 48.56 14.19 66.51
C ILE A 120 48.19 14.88 67.83
N LEU A 121 48.59 14.32 68.97
CA LEU A 121 48.57 15.01 70.26
C LEU A 121 49.49 16.24 70.24
N ASP A 122 50.71 16.11 69.73
CA ASP A 122 51.73 17.16 69.67
C ASP A 122 51.28 18.36 68.82
N ILE A 123 50.58 18.13 67.69
CA ILE A 123 49.96 19.19 66.87
C ILE A 123 48.87 19.98 67.63
N ILE A 124 48.24 19.37 68.65
CA ILE A 124 47.22 20.00 69.51
C ILE A 124 47.86 20.62 70.77
N LEU A 125 48.91 19.99 71.31
CA LEU A 125 49.66 20.43 72.50
C LEU A 125 50.59 21.61 72.18
N ASN A 126 51.25 21.61 71.02
CA ASN A 126 52.03 22.72 70.47
C ASN A 126 51.15 23.68 69.64
N SER A 127 49.94 23.92 70.13
CA SER A 127 49.10 25.02 69.66
C SER A 127 49.52 26.32 70.34
N GLU A 128 49.40 27.45 69.65
CA GLU A 128 49.79 28.77 70.19
C GLU A 128 48.80 29.26 71.27
N SER A 129 47.60 28.68 71.31
CA SER A 129 46.58 28.93 72.33
C SER A 129 45.52 27.82 72.36
N ILE A 130 44.70 27.78 73.41
CA ILE A 130 43.52 26.91 73.50
C ILE A 130 42.58 27.10 72.29
N THR A 131 42.46 28.32 71.78
CA THR A 131 41.66 28.64 70.59
C THR A 131 42.23 27.99 69.32
N ASP A 132 43.56 27.97 69.17
CA ASP A 132 44.26 27.30 68.06
C ASP A 132 44.14 25.77 68.17
N ALA A 133 44.27 25.17 69.36
CA ALA A 133 43.98 23.75 69.59
C ALA A 133 42.56 23.37 69.12
N VAL A 134 41.54 24.14 69.53
CA VAL A 134 40.15 23.92 69.13
C VAL A 134 39.98 24.09 67.61
N GLY A 135 40.60 25.10 67.00
CA GLY A 135 40.58 25.32 65.56
C GLY A 135 41.20 24.15 64.77
N ARG A 136 42.35 23.62 65.22
CA ARG A 136 43.01 22.45 64.62
C ARG A 136 42.14 21.20 64.71
N VAL A 137 41.51 20.94 65.86
CA VAL A 137 40.58 19.80 66.03
C VAL A 137 39.35 19.95 65.13
N GLN A 138 38.77 21.15 65.02
CA GLN A 138 37.66 21.43 64.11
C GLN A 138 38.05 21.24 62.64
N ALA A 139 39.24 21.68 62.23
CA ALA A 139 39.74 21.48 60.86
C ALA A 139 39.96 19.99 60.53
N ILE A 140 40.57 19.22 61.43
CA ILE A 140 40.76 17.77 61.25
C ILE A 140 39.41 17.05 61.16
N SER A 141 38.47 17.38 62.05
CA SER A 141 37.10 16.84 62.02
C SER A 141 36.39 17.18 60.71
N SER A 142 36.45 18.44 60.26
CA SER A 142 35.86 18.89 58.99
C SER A 142 36.41 18.15 57.77
N ILE A 143 37.74 17.96 57.69
CA ILE A 143 38.38 17.18 56.62
C ILE A 143 37.93 15.72 56.67
N MET A 144 37.81 15.12 57.86
CA MET A 144 37.37 13.74 58.02
C MET A 144 35.90 13.54 57.64
N THR A 145 35.03 14.49 58.00
CA THR A 145 33.62 14.52 57.59
C THR A 145 33.49 14.67 56.08
N ALA A 146 34.16 15.65 55.47
CA ALA A 146 34.14 15.86 54.02
C ALA A 146 34.65 14.62 53.26
N ASN A 147 35.71 13.95 53.72
CA ASN A 147 36.18 12.69 53.14
C ASN A 147 35.14 11.56 53.24
N ASN A 148 34.38 11.48 54.34
CA ASN A 148 33.31 10.50 54.52
C ASN A 148 32.13 10.79 53.57
N ASP A 149 31.66 12.04 53.52
CA ASP A 149 30.60 12.48 52.60
C ASP A 149 30.97 12.23 51.13
N LEU A 150 32.22 12.49 50.75
CA LEU A 150 32.72 12.21 49.41
C LEU A 150 32.83 10.70 49.11
N ILE A 151 33.07 9.83 50.08
CA ILE A 151 32.99 8.37 49.91
C ILE A 151 31.53 7.91 49.78
N LYS A 152 30.62 8.50 50.57
CA LYS A 152 29.19 8.23 50.51
C LYS A 152 28.58 8.61 49.15
N GLN A 153 28.80 9.85 48.69
CA GLN A 153 28.41 10.31 47.36
C GLN A 153 28.95 9.40 46.26
N GLN A 154 30.21 8.98 46.35
CA GLN A 154 30.82 8.05 45.39
C GLN A 154 30.15 6.67 45.35
N LYS A 155 29.62 6.19 46.49
CA LYS A 155 28.85 4.94 46.55
C LYS A 155 27.46 5.11 45.93
N GLU A 156 26.83 6.26 46.17
CA GLU A 156 25.53 6.64 45.61
C GLU A 156 25.61 6.84 44.09
N ASP A 157 26.63 7.56 43.59
CA ASP A 157 26.99 7.72 42.17
C ASP A 157 27.13 6.35 41.49
N LYS A 158 27.91 5.42 42.08
CA LYS A 158 28.11 4.08 41.50
C LYS A 158 26.85 3.21 41.51
N ALA A 159 26.00 3.32 42.53
CA ALA A 159 24.72 2.61 42.55
C ALA A 159 23.75 3.15 41.48
N LEU A 160 23.68 4.48 41.31
CA LEU A 160 22.87 5.13 40.29
C LEU A 160 23.32 4.76 38.87
N VAL A 161 24.64 4.71 38.64
CA VAL A 161 25.26 4.29 37.38
C VAL A 161 24.88 2.85 37.01
N GLU A 162 25.01 1.89 37.92
CA GLU A 162 24.67 0.49 37.63
C GLU A 162 23.15 0.28 37.49
N SER A 163 22.31 1.04 38.20
CA SER A 163 20.86 1.09 37.94
C SER A 163 20.59 1.55 36.52
N LYS A 164 21.03 2.76 36.13
CA LYS A 164 20.81 3.31 34.78
C LYS A 164 21.27 2.37 33.67
N LYS A 165 22.42 1.71 33.86
CA LYS A 165 22.97 0.71 32.94
C LYS A 165 22.04 -0.50 32.80
N SER A 166 21.51 -1.03 33.90
CA SER A 166 20.50 -2.09 33.92
C SER A 166 19.18 -1.66 33.28
N ASP A 167 18.73 -0.43 33.57
CA ASP A 167 17.50 0.16 33.04
C ASP A 167 17.59 0.35 31.52
N ILE A 168 18.69 0.91 31.00
CA ILE A 168 18.96 1.07 29.57
C ILE A 168 19.06 -0.28 28.86
N GLN A 169 19.76 -1.27 29.43
CA GLN A 169 19.84 -2.62 28.87
C GLN A 169 18.45 -3.30 28.80
N THR A 170 17.65 -3.17 29.86
CA THR A 170 16.29 -3.70 29.93
C THR A 170 15.38 -3.02 28.90
N ASN A 171 15.47 -1.69 28.78
CA ASN A 171 14.67 -0.92 27.82
C ASN A 171 15.07 -1.23 26.36
N LEU A 172 16.36 -1.38 26.05
CA LEU A 172 16.81 -1.82 24.73
C LEU A 172 16.27 -3.22 24.40
N ALA A 173 16.37 -4.19 25.32
CA ALA A 173 15.83 -5.53 25.10
C ALA A 173 14.31 -5.53 24.89
N ASN A 174 13.57 -4.68 25.61
CA ASN A 174 12.13 -4.49 25.42
C ASN A 174 11.81 -3.86 24.06
N VAL A 175 12.59 -2.87 23.60
CA VAL A 175 12.40 -2.23 22.29
C VAL A 175 12.67 -3.20 21.13
N GLU A 176 13.74 -4.00 21.19
CA GLU A 176 13.98 -5.03 20.16
C GLU A 176 12.87 -6.09 20.15
N LYS A 177 12.40 -6.52 21.33
CA LYS A 177 11.27 -7.47 21.43
C LYS A 177 9.98 -6.89 20.85
N ALA A 178 9.71 -5.60 21.08
CA ALA A 178 8.56 -4.91 20.51
C ALA A 178 8.68 -4.79 18.99
N LYS A 179 9.86 -4.44 18.45
CA LYS A 179 10.12 -4.46 16.99
C LYS A 179 9.86 -5.83 16.37
N THR A 180 10.36 -6.91 16.98
CA THR A 180 10.13 -8.28 16.49
C THR A 180 8.64 -8.67 16.50
N GLN A 181 7.87 -8.18 17.47
CA GLN A 181 6.42 -8.40 17.51
C GLN A 181 5.69 -7.61 16.41
N LEU A 182 5.99 -6.32 16.24
CA LEU A 182 5.42 -5.49 15.17
C LEU A 182 5.74 -6.04 13.77
N GLU A 183 6.96 -6.54 13.55
CA GLU A 183 7.34 -7.16 12.27
C GLU A 183 6.47 -8.40 11.97
N LYS A 184 6.24 -9.25 12.98
CA LYS A 184 5.36 -10.41 12.84
C LYS A 184 3.89 -10.02 12.64
N GLU A 185 3.42 -8.96 13.29
CA GLU A 185 2.05 -8.45 13.13
C GLU A 185 1.87 -7.85 11.73
N LYS A 186 2.79 -7.01 11.25
CA LYS A 186 2.82 -6.52 9.86
C LYS A 186 2.82 -7.66 8.84
N GLN A 187 3.64 -8.69 9.03
CA GLN A 187 3.65 -9.86 8.13
C GLN A 187 2.30 -10.58 8.09
N ASN A 188 1.58 -10.66 9.23
CA ASN A 188 0.25 -11.23 9.28
C ASN A 188 -0.81 -10.35 8.58
N LEU A 189 -0.70 -9.02 8.70
CA LEU A 189 -1.57 -8.08 7.98
C LEU A 189 -1.31 -8.11 6.48
N VAL A 190 -0.06 -8.01 6.02
CA VAL A 190 0.30 -8.05 4.59
C VAL A 190 -0.15 -9.37 3.93
N ALA A 191 -0.10 -10.50 4.64
CA ALA A 191 -0.67 -11.76 4.15
C ALA A 191 -2.20 -11.68 3.98
N LYS A 192 -2.94 -11.19 4.98
CA LYS A 192 -4.40 -10.96 4.90
C LYS A 192 -4.78 -9.96 3.80
N GLN A 193 -3.97 -8.93 3.55
CA GLN A 193 -4.18 -7.96 2.48
C GLN A 193 -4.10 -8.64 1.11
N ALA A 194 -3.14 -9.56 0.93
CA ALA A 194 -3.07 -10.37 -0.29
C ALA A 194 -4.29 -11.30 -0.43
N ASP A 195 -4.72 -11.98 0.65
CA ASP A 195 -5.92 -12.84 0.65
C ASP A 195 -7.19 -12.03 0.31
N LEU A 196 -7.35 -10.82 0.87
CA LEU A 196 -8.47 -9.92 0.58
C LEU A 196 -8.41 -9.36 -0.86
N ASN A 197 -7.23 -9.06 -1.40
CA ASN A 197 -7.09 -8.61 -2.78
C ASN A 197 -7.36 -9.73 -3.80
N VAL A 198 -7.02 -10.98 -3.48
CA VAL A 198 -7.45 -12.16 -4.27
C VAL A 198 -8.96 -12.33 -4.18
N LEU A 199 -9.55 -12.26 -2.99
CA LEU A 199 -11.01 -12.32 -2.82
C LEU A 199 -11.71 -11.18 -3.58
N LYS A 200 -11.17 -9.96 -3.56
CA LYS A 200 -11.71 -8.83 -4.32
C LYS A 200 -11.72 -9.13 -5.82
N ALA A 201 -10.60 -9.61 -6.37
CA ALA A 201 -10.49 -9.95 -7.79
C ALA A 201 -11.49 -11.06 -8.20
N GLU A 202 -11.69 -12.07 -7.34
CA GLU A 202 -12.69 -13.11 -7.58
C GLU A 202 -14.11 -12.52 -7.59
N VAL A 203 -14.47 -11.65 -6.64
CA VAL A 203 -15.80 -11.03 -6.58
C VAL A 203 -16.03 -10.05 -7.74
N ASP A 204 -15.00 -9.32 -8.17
CA ASP A 204 -15.07 -8.46 -9.36
C ASP A 204 -15.32 -9.31 -10.64
N SER A 205 -14.76 -10.52 -10.69
CA SER A 205 -14.99 -11.52 -11.75
C SER A 205 -16.40 -12.12 -11.69
N GLU A 206 -16.85 -12.60 -10.51
CA GLU A 206 -18.22 -13.08 -10.25
C GLU A 206 -19.25 -12.03 -10.71
N THR A 207 -19.07 -10.76 -10.31
CA THR A 207 -19.95 -9.64 -10.64
C THR A 207 -20.01 -9.41 -12.16
N SER A 208 -18.85 -9.41 -12.83
CA SER A 208 -18.76 -9.22 -14.27
C SER A 208 -19.43 -10.37 -15.05
N GLY A 209 -19.31 -11.61 -14.56
CA GLY A 209 -19.99 -12.78 -15.11
C GLY A 209 -21.51 -12.72 -14.99
N ALA A 210 -22.02 -12.27 -13.85
CA ALA A 210 -23.45 -12.09 -13.61
C ALA A 210 -24.03 -10.93 -14.46
N GLU A 211 -23.35 -9.78 -14.54
CA GLU A 211 -23.80 -8.66 -15.40
C GLU A 211 -23.83 -9.04 -16.89
N SER A 212 -22.83 -9.80 -17.36
CA SER A 212 -22.80 -10.36 -18.72
C SER A 212 -23.98 -11.34 -18.97
N SER A 213 -24.25 -12.21 -18.00
CA SER A 213 -25.35 -13.18 -18.05
C SER A 213 -26.72 -12.49 -18.09
N LYS A 214 -26.94 -11.47 -17.25
CA LYS A 214 -28.12 -10.61 -17.30
C LYS A 214 -28.27 -9.90 -18.65
N SER A 215 -27.18 -9.36 -19.19
CA SER A 215 -27.16 -8.70 -20.51
C SER A 215 -27.59 -9.64 -21.64
N LYS A 216 -27.22 -10.93 -21.57
CA LYS A 216 -27.68 -11.96 -22.50
C LYS A 216 -29.18 -12.24 -22.37
N LEU A 217 -29.68 -12.44 -21.15
CA LEU A 217 -31.11 -12.68 -20.89
C LEU A 217 -32.00 -11.53 -21.38
N LEU A 218 -31.55 -10.28 -21.23
CA LEU A 218 -32.25 -9.09 -21.75
C LEU A 218 -32.34 -9.06 -23.28
N LYS A 219 -31.30 -9.52 -23.99
CA LYS A 219 -31.34 -9.66 -25.47
C LYS A 219 -32.33 -10.76 -25.88
N GLU A 220 -32.29 -11.92 -25.23
CA GLU A 220 -33.21 -13.04 -25.48
C GLU A 220 -34.67 -12.62 -25.24
N GLN A 221 -34.96 -11.86 -24.18
CA GLN A 221 -36.29 -11.27 -23.90
C GLN A 221 -36.72 -10.31 -25.03
N GLN A 222 -35.83 -9.42 -25.50
CA GLN A 222 -36.13 -8.46 -26.55
C GLN A 222 -36.39 -9.14 -27.91
N GLU A 223 -35.64 -10.18 -28.24
CA GLU A 223 -35.81 -10.97 -29.48
C GLU A 223 -37.10 -11.80 -29.45
N ALA A 224 -37.45 -12.38 -28.31
CA ALA A 224 -38.74 -13.05 -28.11
C ALA A 224 -39.92 -12.07 -28.31
N LEU A 225 -39.86 -10.88 -27.71
CA LEU A 225 -40.88 -9.83 -27.86
C LEU A 225 -41.02 -9.34 -29.31
N LYS A 226 -39.90 -9.08 -30.01
CA LYS A 226 -39.90 -8.74 -31.45
C LYS A 226 -40.58 -9.84 -32.28
N THR A 227 -40.26 -11.10 -31.99
CA THR A 227 -40.82 -12.28 -32.68
C THR A 227 -42.32 -12.44 -32.41
N GLN A 228 -42.77 -12.22 -31.17
CA GLN A 228 -44.20 -12.23 -30.82
C GLN A 228 -44.96 -11.14 -31.58
N LEU A 229 -44.49 -9.89 -31.54
CA LEU A 229 -45.13 -8.75 -32.21
C LEU A 229 -45.24 -8.98 -33.74
N ALA A 230 -44.18 -9.51 -34.37
CA ALA A 230 -44.20 -9.85 -35.79
C ALA A 230 -45.20 -10.97 -36.13
N ASN A 231 -45.38 -11.96 -35.24
CA ASN A 231 -46.35 -13.03 -35.41
C ASN A 231 -47.79 -12.58 -35.14
N GLU A 232 -48.00 -11.63 -34.22
CA GLU A 232 -49.30 -11.01 -33.97
C GLU A 232 -49.73 -10.09 -35.13
N ALA A 233 -48.81 -9.37 -35.75
CA ALA A 233 -49.07 -8.60 -36.97
C ALA A 233 -49.57 -9.53 -38.10
N LYS A 234 -48.81 -10.57 -38.43
CA LYS A 234 -49.20 -11.59 -39.44
C LYS A 234 -50.58 -12.21 -39.16
N LYS A 235 -50.91 -12.49 -37.89
CA LYS A 235 -52.24 -13.00 -37.49
C LYS A 235 -53.37 -11.99 -37.65
N LYS A 236 -53.10 -10.68 -37.56
CA LYS A 236 -54.08 -9.61 -37.82
C LYS A 236 -54.33 -9.44 -39.33
N ASP A 237 -53.31 -9.57 -40.17
CA ASP A 237 -53.45 -9.49 -41.63
C ASP A 237 -54.25 -10.67 -42.20
N VAL A 238 -53.98 -11.90 -41.75
CA VAL A 238 -54.76 -13.10 -42.16
C VAL A 238 -56.25 -12.95 -41.80
N LYS A 239 -56.57 -12.49 -40.58
CA LYS A 239 -57.97 -12.23 -40.18
C LYS A 239 -58.68 -11.14 -40.99
N LYS A 240 -57.94 -10.29 -41.71
CA LYS A 240 -58.52 -9.27 -42.59
C LYS A 240 -58.91 -9.82 -43.97
N ALA A 241 -58.38 -10.99 -44.36
CA ALA A 241 -58.68 -11.66 -45.62
C ALA A 241 -59.96 -12.53 -45.57
N GLU A 242 -60.37 -12.99 -44.39
CA GLU A 242 -61.49 -13.95 -44.22
C GLU A 242 -62.89 -13.30 -44.09
N THR A 243 -63.10 -12.11 -44.66
CA THR A 243 -64.44 -11.48 -44.72
C THR A 243 -65.04 -11.58 -46.13
N PRO A 244 -66.05 -12.43 -46.37
CA PRO A 244 -66.60 -12.65 -47.71
C PRO A 244 -67.52 -11.50 -48.16
N LYS A 245 -67.13 -10.76 -49.21
CA LYS A 245 -67.99 -9.78 -49.89
C LYS A 245 -68.75 -10.39 -51.06
N LYS A 246 -70.03 -10.68 -50.82
CA LYS A 246 -71.16 -10.66 -51.77
C LYS A 246 -72.40 -10.17 -50.98
N THR A 247 -73.40 -9.50 -51.54
CA THR A 247 -73.81 -9.31 -52.95
C THR A 247 -74.13 -7.83 -53.29
N ASP A 248 -74.02 -7.54 -54.58
CA ASP A 248 -74.87 -6.70 -55.46
C ASP A 248 -75.61 -5.41 -55.03
N LYS A 249 -75.90 -4.61 -56.06
CA LYS A 249 -76.41 -3.23 -56.07
C LYS A 249 -77.88 -3.17 -56.49
N PRO A 250 -78.65 -2.17 -56.02
CA PRO A 250 -79.58 -1.46 -56.90
C PRO A 250 -79.40 0.08 -56.88
N SER A 251 -80.03 0.75 -57.85
CA SER A 251 -80.17 2.22 -58.00
C SER A 251 -81.54 2.66 -57.41
N ILE A 252 -81.96 3.92 -57.19
CA ILE A 252 -81.95 5.21 -57.94
C ILE A 252 -82.17 6.35 -56.88
N GLN A 253 -81.27 7.33 -56.70
CA GLN A 253 -81.29 8.75 -57.18
C GLN A 253 -82.38 9.71 -56.63
N SER A 254 -81.91 10.83 -56.02
CA SER A 254 -82.47 12.21 -55.93
C SER A 254 -81.51 13.06 -55.06
N GLU A 255 -81.27 14.37 -55.22
CA GLU A 255 -81.61 15.38 -56.24
C GLU A 255 -80.76 16.68 -56.00
N SER A 256 -80.47 17.50 -57.04
CA SER A 256 -79.99 18.93 -56.99
C SER A 256 -78.66 19.29 -56.26
N THR A 257 -77.87 20.32 -56.61
CA THR A 257 -77.84 21.27 -57.76
C THR A 257 -76.42 21.85 -57.97
N THR A 258 -76.07 22.14 -59.24
CA THR A 258 -75.53 23.40 -59.81
C THR A 258 -74.74 24.40 -58.93
N GLU A 259 -73.65 25.07 -59.32
CA GLU A 259 -72.67 25.12 -60.47
C GLU A 259 -71.62 26.25 -60.13
N THR A 260 -70.49 26.58 -60.81
CA THR A 260 -69.52 25.98 -61.78
C THR A 260 -68.34 26.99 -61.98
N ALA A 261 -67.24 26.60 -62.64
CA ALA A 261 -66.17 27.45 -63.23
C ALA A 261 -65.12 28.10 -62.27
N THR A 262 -63.89 28.48 -62.68
CA THR A 262 -63.23 28.49 -64.02
C THR A 262 -61.70 28.26 -63.92
N ALA A 263 -61.07 27.82 -65.02
CA ALA A 263 -59.65 28.03 -65.37
C ALA A 263 -59.58 28.81 -66.71
N PRO A 264 -58.45 29.40 -67.18
CA PRO A 264 -57.35 28.60 -67.76
C PRO A 264 -55.92 29.24 -67.77
N ALA A 265 -54.93 28.46 -68.24
CA ALA A 265 -53.69 28.89 -68.96
C ALA A 265 -52.64 29.77 -68.19
N GLU A 266 -51.33 29.81 -68.51
CA GLU A 266 -50.45 28.99 -69.38
C GLU A 266 -48.95 29.17 -68.96
N THR A 267 -48.02 28.59 -69.74
CA THR A 267 -46.53 28.78 -69.70
C THR A 267 -45.73 28.14 -68.55
N ALA A 268 -44.39 27.97 -68.63
CA ALA A 268 -43.49 27.44 -69.69
C ALA A 268 -42.03 27.35 -69.14
N GLU A 269 -41.20 26.45 -69.69
CA GLU A 269 -39.70 26.38 -69.60
C GLU A 269 -39.06 26.19 -68.17
N SER A 270 -38.30 25.12 -67.93
CA SER A 270 -36.84 24.93 -68.16
C SER A 270 -35.97 25.55 -67.03
N ASN A 271 -34.99 24.89 -66.38
CA ASN A 271 -34.40 23.52 -66.47
C ASN A 271 -33.83 23.11 -65.07
N GLY A 272 -33.20 21.95 -64.79
CA GLY A 272 -32.83 20.82 -65.66
C GLY A 272 -31.98 19.71 -64.99
N GLU A 273 -31.50 18.81 -65.85
CA GLU A 273 -30.39 17.82 -65.85
C GLU A 273 -29.28 17.81 -64.76
N ASN A 274 -28.60 16.69 -64.43
CA ASN A 274 -28.80 15.23 -64.71
C ASN A 274 -27.87 14.34 -63.82
N SER A 275 -28.17 13.04 -63.80
CA SER A 275 -27.43 11.78 -63.48
C SER A 275 -25.87 11.79 -63.51
N SER A 276 -25.13 10.83 -62.91
CA SER A 276 -25.26 9.37 -63.09
C SER A 276 -24.72 8.46 -61.96
N LYS A 277 -25.08 7.17 -62.09
CA LYS A 277 -24.87 6.03 -61.17
C LYS A 277 -23.56 5.24 -61.53
N PRO A 278 -23.31 3.96 -61.19
CA PRO A 278 -21.95 3.42 -61.01
C PRO A 278 -21.53 2.52 -62.21
N GLU A 279 -20.48 1.72 -62.05
CA GLU A 279 -20.63 0.26 -62.21
C GLU A 279 -19.50 -0.55 -61.55
N GLU A 280 -19.76 -1.84 -61.39
CA GLU A 280 -18.95 -2.85 -60.70
C GLU A 280 -19.06 -4.15 -61.51
N ASN A 281 -17.95 -4.76 -61.94
CA ASN A 281 -17.94 -6.21 -62.13
C ASN A 281 -16.57 -6.89 -62.21
N ASN A 282 -16.58 -8.11 -61.71
CA ASN A 282 -15.50 -9.06 -61.53
C ASN A 282 -15.06 -9.75 -62.84
N ASN A 283 -13.83 -10.28 -62.84
CA ASN A 283 -13.51 -11.70 -63.14
C ASN A 283 -11.97 -11.95 -63.05
N GLU A 284 -11.42 -13.12 -62.69
CA GLU A 284 -11.93 -14.26 -61.90
C GLU A 284 -10.75 -15.19 -61.47
N ASN A 285 -10.98 -16.09 -60.51
CA ASN A 285 -10.28 -17.36 -60.25
C ASN A 285 -8.74 -17.45 -59.95
N ASN A 286 -8.42 -17.52 -58.64
CA ASN A 286 -8.09 -18.79 -57.92
C ASN A 286 -6.81 -19.62 -58.27
N SER A 287 -5.87 -19.74 -57.31
CA SER A 287 -5.38 -21.04 -56.80
C SER A 287 -4.63 -20.96 -55.44
N ASN A 288 -4.48 -22.10 -54.76
CA ASN A 288 -3.74 -22.32 -53.49
C ASN A 288 -2.19 -22.13 -53.66
N ASN A 289 -1.35 -22.00 -52.62
CA ASN A 289 -1.26 -22.81 -51.39
C ASN A 289 -0.36 -22.18 -50.29
N GLN A 290 -0.29 -22.81 -49.10
CA GLN A 290 0.63 -22.48 -47.99
C GLN A 290 2.12 -22.78 -48.31
N GLY A 291 3.04 -22.00 -47.72
CA GLY A 291 4.48 -22.32 -47.71
C GLY A 291 5.34 -21.23 -47.05
N ASN A 292 5.96 -21.53 -45.90
CA ASN A 292 6.91 -20.66 -45.19
C ASN A 292 8.36 -21.01 -45.56
N VAL A 293 9.18 -20.02 -45.97
CA VAL A 293 10.64 -19.89 -45.67
C VAL A 293 11.11 -18.43 -45.87
N GLU A 294 11.43 -17.75 -44.76
CA GLU A 294 12.57 -16.81 -44.54
C GLU A 294 12.80 -15.55 -45.42
N LEU A 295 13.87 -14.79 -45.08
CA LEU A 295 14.00 -13.33 -45.26
C LEU A 295 15.15 -12.92 -46.23
N PRO A 296 15.30 -11.62 -46.55
CA PRO A 296 16.38 -10.86 -45.89
C PRO A 296 16.02 -9.41 -45.47
N GLU A 297 16.90 -8.81 -44.67
CA GLU A 297 16.65 -7.66 -43.79
C GLU A 297 16.88 -6.26 -44.41
N THR A 298 16.44 -5.22 -43.69
CA THR A 298 17.03 -3.87 -43.72
C THR A 298 16.93 -3.29 -42.29
N PRO A 299 17.98 -2.64 -41.73
CA PRO A 299 18.29 -2.83 -40.31
C PRO A 299 17.59 -1.88 -39.32
N GLU A 300 17.19 -2.43 -38.17
CA GLU A 300 16.89 -1.65 -36.96
C GLU A 300 18.16 -1.21 -36.22
N LYS A 301 18.02 -0.25 -35.31
CA LYS A 301 19.10 0.20 -34.41
C LYS A 301 19.40 -0.88 -33.37
N PRO A 302 20.65 -1.00 -32.87
CA PRO A 302 21.01 -2.02 -31.90
C PRO A 302 20.24 -1.82 -30.58
N VAL A 303 19.25 -2.68 -30.35
CA VAL A 303 18.63 -2.83 -29.03
C VAL A 303 19.64 -3.53 -28.13
N THR A 304 20.33 -2.76 -27.29
CA THR A 304 21.11 -3.34 -26.20
C THR A 304 20.18 -4.17 -25.32
N PRO A 305 20.51 -5.44 -25.00
CA PRO A 305 19.70 -6.21 -24.06
C PRO A 305 19.58 -5.44 -22.75
N PRO A 306 18.40 -5.42 -22.10
CA PRO A 306 18.18 -4.62 -20.89
C PRO A 306 19.19 -5.02 -19.82
N ALA A 307 19.81 -4.03 -19.18
CA ALA A 307 20.85 -4.28 -18.19
C ALA A 307 20.26 -5.11 -17.03
N THR A 308 20.74 -6.34 -16.85
CA THR A 308 20.22 -7.27 -15.85
C THR A 308 20.95 -7.12 -14.52
N SER A 309 20.26 -7.47 -13.43
CA SER A 309 20.80 -7.46 -12.08
C SER A 309 20.34 -8.69 -11.30
N ALA A 310 21.19 -9.14 -10.38
CA ALA A 310 20.85 -10.17 -9.39
C ALA A 310 20.01 -9.62 -8.22
N ASP A 311 19.72 -8.32 -8.21
CA ASP A 311 18.91 -7.67 -7.19
C ASP A 311 17.46 -8.21 -7.18
N ALA A 312 17.01 -8.67 -6.01
CA ALA A 312 15.71 -9.30 -5.86
C ALA A 312 14.53 -8.32 -6.05
N THR A 313 14.70 -7.05 -5.63
CA THR A 313 13.65 -6.02 -5.72
C THR A 313 13.43 -5.60 -7.17
N PHE A 314 14.53 -5.44 -7.92
CA PHE A 314 14.52 -5.26 -9.37
C PHE A 314 13.83 -6.41 -10.11
N GLN A 315 14.16 -7.66 -9.76
CA GLN A 315 13.53 -8.83 -10.38
C GLN A 315 12.03 -8.92 -10.07
N ALA A 316 11.63 -8.63 -8.82
CA ALA A 316 10.22 -8.59 -8.42
C ALA A 316 9.44 -7.47 -9.12
N LEU A 317 9.99 -6.26 -9.24
CA LEU A 317 9.38 -5.17 -10.00
C LEU A 317 9.18 -5.54 -11.47
N ASN A 318 10.20 -6.15 -12.10
CA ASN A 318 10.09 -6.58 -13.50
C ASN A 318 9.09 -7.72 -13.71
N ALA A 319 8.98 -8.65 -12.76
CA ALA A 319 7.94 -9.68 -12.78
C ALA A 319 6.53 -9.06 -12.67
N LEU A 320 6.33 -8.14 -11.72
CA LEU A 320 5.07 -7.43 -11.53
C LEU A 320 4.67 -6.61 -12.77
N ARG A 321 5.61 -5.85 -13.34
CA ARG A 321 5.38 -5.07 -14.58
C ARG A 321 5.01 -5.96 -15.75
N THR A 322 5.75 -7.04 -15.97
CA THR A 322 5.48 -8.01 -17.06
C THR A 322 4.10 -8.65 -16.88
N ALA A 323 3.71 -9.02 -15.66
CA ALA A 323 2.39 -9.57 -15.35
C ALA A 323 1.23 -8.58 -15.60
N ASN A 324 1.49 -7.27 -15.52
CA ASN A 324 0.54 -6.20 -15.85
C ASN A 324 0.68 -5.70 -17.31
N GLY A 325 1.41 -6.42 -18.18
CA GLY A 325 1.57 -6.07 -19.59
C GLY A 325 2.47 -4.86 -19.87
N LEU A 326 3.25 -4.40 -18.89
CA LEU A 326 4.22 -3.32 -19.03
C LEU A 326 5.61 -3.85 -19.42
N ASN A 327 6.36 -3.04 -20.15
CA ASN A 327 7.74 -3.35 -20.49
C ASN A 327 8.63 -3.46 -19.23
N PRO A 328 9.52 -4.47 -19.16
CA PRO A 328 10.53 -4.55 -18.11
C PRO A 328 11.55 -3.40 -18.25
N VAL A 329 12.05 -2.94 -17.11
CA VAL A 329 12.99 -1.84 -16.98
C VAL A 329 14.42 -2.36 -16.85
N SER A 330 15.39 -1.57 -17.29
CA SER A 330 16.82 -1.89 -17.14
C SER A 330 17.34 -1.47 -15.76
N TRP A 331 18.29 -2.23 -15.22
CA TRP A 331 19.01 -1.84 -14.01
C TRP A 331 19.99 -0.69 -14.30
N ASP A 332 19.95 0.36 -13.49
CA ASP A 332 20.89 1.48 -13.54
C ASP A 332 21.68 1.57 -12.23
N ALA A 333 22.99 1.33 -12.32
CA ALA A 333 23.89 1.34 -11.18
C ALA A 333 24.09 2.75 -10.58
N GLY A 334 23.86 3.82 -11.36
CA GLY A 334 23.88 5.20 -10.88
C GLY A 334 22.63 5.52 -10.04
N LEU A 335 21.46 5.10 -10.50
CA LEU A 335 20.22 5.17 -9.71
C LEU A 335 20.33 4.32 -8.43
N ALA A 336 20.91 3.13 -8.49
CA ALA A 336 21.09 2.27 -7.32
C ALA A 336 22.07 2.87 -6.29
N ALA A 337 23.15 3.52 -6.75
CA ALA A 337 24.08 4.25 -5.89
C ALA A 337 23.41 5.48 -5.25
N SER A 338 22.61 6.23 -6.02
CA SER A 338 21.80 7.36 -5.54
C SER A 338 20.80 6.90 -4.46
N ALA A 339 20.02 5.86 -4.74
CA ALA A 339 19.07 5.26 -3.82
C ALA A 339 19.75 4.75 -2.54
N SER A 340 20.96 4.17 -2.65
CA SER A 340 21.73 3.68 -1.49
C SER A 340 22.21 4.83 -0.59
N GLY A 341 22.74 5.91 -1.20
CA GLY A 341 23.12 7.12 -0.46
C GLY A 341 21.92 7.79 0.21
N ARG A 342 20.79 7.84 -0.49
CA ARG A 342 19.50 8.36 -0.01
C ARG A 342 18.95 7.52 1.15
N ALA A 343 18.92 6.20 1.04
CA ALA A 343 18.54 5.28 2.11
C ALA A 343 19.39 5.48 3.38
N ALA A 344 20.71 5.68 3.22
CA ALA A 344 21.63 5.92 4.33
C ALA A 344 21.34 7.20 5.13
N THR A 345 20.64 8.19 4.56
CA THR A 345 20.17 9.37 5.30
C THR A 345 19.00 9.08 6.26
N MET A 346 18.26 8.00 6.03
CA MET A 346 16.97 7.71 6.68
C MET A 346 17.07 6.73 7.85
N GLN A 347 18.26 6.46 8.40
CA GLN A 347 18.49 5.46 9.46
C GLN A 347 17.64 5.66 10.76
N ASN A 348 17.02 6.84 10.94
CA ASN A 348 16.07 7.12 12.02
C ASN A 348 14.59 6.85 11.65
N PHE A 349 14.31 6.28 10.47
CA PHE A 349 12.98 6.20 9.83
C PHE A 349 12.30 7.57 9.74
N GLN A 350 13.02 8.52 9.16
CA GLN A 350 12.49 9.85 8.84
C GLN A 350 12.45 10.00 7.32
N VAL A 351 11.25 10.10 6.76
CA VAL A 351 11.04 10.47 5.36
C VAL A 351 11.53 11.91 5.16
N PRO A 352 12.48 12.18 4.24
CA PRO A 352 12.90 13.54 3.90
C PRO A 352 11.74 14.35 3.30
N SER A 353 11.61 15.63 3.66
CA SER A 353 10.45 16.43 3.26
C SER A 353 10.35 16.71 1.75
N ASP A 354 11.44 16.52 0.99
CA ASP A 354 11.41 16.61 -0.47
C ASP A 354 10.74 15.40 -1.13
N HIS A 355 10.70 14.23 -0.47
CA HIS A 355 10.13 12.99 -0.99
C HIS A 355 8.70 13.16 -1.56
N TRP A 356 7.84 13.88 -0.85
CA TRP A 356 6.44 14.13 -1.24
C TRP A 356 6.26 14.94 -2.53
N ASN A 357 7.34 15.41 -3.14
CA ASN A 357 7.36 16.14 -4.41
C ASN A 357 8.16 15.39 -5.49
N ARG A 358 8.52 14.13 -5.25
CA ARG A 358 9.31 13.28 -6.17
C ARG A 358 8.42 12.27 -6.88
N GLY A 359 8.37 12.35 -8.20
CA GLY A 359 7.77 11.31 -9.05
C GLY A 359 8.73 10.17 -9.43
N ASP A 360 10.01 10.29 -9.05
CA ASP A 360 11.09 9.35 -9.38
C ASP A 360 11.50 8.44 -8.21
N GLU A 361 10.95 8.65 -7.00
CA GLU A 361 11.39 8.00 -5.77
C GLU A 361 10.25 7.26 -5.04
N VAL A 362 10.54 6.05 -4.58
CA VAL A 362 9.72 5.28 -3.62
C VAL A 362 10.54 4.91 -2.40
N ILE A 363 9.92 4.85 -1.23
CA ILE A 363 10.57 4.54 0.06
C ILE A 363 9.78 3.44 0.76
N ALA A 364 10.49 2.50 1.38
CA ALA A 364 9.91 1.59 2.36
C ALA A 364 10.82 1.46 3.59
N PHE A 365 10.19 1.29 4.75
CA PHE A 365 10.87 0.97 6.00
C PHE A 365 10.31 -0.34 6.56
N MET A 366 11.17 -1.17 7.16
CA MET A 366 10.79 -2.46 7.74
C MET A 366 10.19 -3.44 6.71
N PHE A 367 10.66 -3.43 5.48
CA PHE A 367 10.34 -4.46 4.48
C PHE A 367 11.60 -5.21 4.03
N ALA A 368 11.44 -6.47 3.63
CA ALA A 368 12.52 -7.25 3.06
C ALA A 368 12.65 -6.98 1.55
N PRO A 369 13.87 -6.89 0.98
CA PRO A 369 14.09 -6.79 -0.46
C PRO A 369 13.37 -7.88 -1.26
N GLY A 370 13.05 -7.59 -2.51
CA GLY A 370 12.28 -8.49 -3.37
C GLY A 370 10.77 -8.33 -3.24
N ASN A 371 10.05 -9.44 -3.44
CA ASN A 371 8.60 -9.45 -3.60
C ASN A 371 7.82 -8.85 -2.41
N SER A 372 8.40 -8.81 -1.21
CA SER A 372 7.69 -8.31 -0.01
C SER A 372 7.47 -6.80 -0.01
N VAL A 373 8.39 -6.02 -0.59
CA VAL A 373 8.23 -4.55 -0.70
C VAL A 373 7.43 -4.18 -1.95
N ILE A 374 7.69 -4.84 -3.08
CA ILE A 374 6.96 -4.65 -4.35
C ILE A 374 5.46 -4.94 -4.16
N MET A 375 5.10 -6.06 -3.54
CA MET A 375 3.69 -6.36 -3.25
C MET A 375 3.11 -5.59 -2.05
N ALA A 376 3.90 -4.77 -1.35
CA ALA A 376 3.34 -3.77 -0.42
C ALA A 376 2.92 -2.54 -1.22
N TRP A 377 3.88 -1.91 -1.91
CA TRP A 377 3.68 -0.75 -2.79
C TRP A 377 2.54 -0.96 -3.81
N TYR A 378 2.47 -2.13 -4.45
CA TYR A 378 1.42 -2.44 -5.42
C TYR A 378 0.00 -2.50 -4.82
N ASN A 379 -0.10 -2.86 -3.53
CA ASN A 379 -1.37 -3.11 -2.84
C ASN A 379 -1.83 -1.93 -1.96
N GLU A 380 -1.08 -0.82 -1.92
CA GLU A 380 -1.42 0.40 -1.18
C GLU A 380 -2.42 1.26 -1.95
N THR A 381 -3.57 1.55 -1.32
CA THR A 381 -4.69 2.33 -1.89
C THR A 381 -5.12 3.54 -1.05
N ASN A 382 -4.51 3.74 0.13
CA ASN A 382 -4.75 4.87 1.05
C ASN A 382 -3.55 5.85 1.13
N MET A 383 -2.82 6.04 0.03
CA MET A 383 -1.64 6.92 -0.03
C MET A 383 -2.01 8.39 -0.29
N GLN A 384 -1.40 9.33 0.45
CA GLN A 384 -1.56 10.78 0.23
C GLN A 384 -0.93 11.24 -1.10
N SER A 385 -1.69 11.04 -2.17
CA SER A 385 -1.28 11.19 -3.56
C SER A 385 -2.52 11.54 -4.41
N PRO A 386 -2.39 12.18 -5.59
CA PRO A 386 -3.55 12.57 -6.40
C PRO A 386 -4.43 11.40 -6.88
N SER A 387 -3.91 10.18 -6.87
CA SER A 387 -4.55 8.93 -7.27
C SER A 387 -5.06 8.07 -6.11
N GLY A 388 -4.54 8.29 -4.89
CA GLY A 388 -4.64 7.35 -3.76
C GLY A 388 -3.61 6.22 -3.77
N THR A 389 -2.85 6.04 -4.86
CA THR A 389 -2.02 4.84 -5.14
C THR A 389 -0.55 5.17 -5.42
N GLY A 390 -0.02 6.28 -4.89
CA GLY A 390 1.27 6.87 -5.31
C GLY A 390 2.49 5.93 -5.46
N HIS A 391 2.68 4.92 -4.60
CA HIS A 391 3.78 3.95 -4.79
C HIS A 391 3.51 2.99 -5.97
N ARG A 392 2.31 2.42 -6.05
CA ARG A 392 1.84 1.62 -7.20
C ARG A 392 1.90 2.39 -8.53
N ASP A 393 1.63 3.70 -8.52
CA ASP A 393 1.73 4.55 -9.71
C ASP A 393 3.16 4.60 -10.27
N TRP A 394 4.17 4.64 -9.40
CA TRP A 394 5.58 4.58 -9.79
C TRP A 394 5.94 3.21 -10.38
N GLU A 395 5.48 2.12 -9.76
CA GLU A 395 5.72 0.75 -10.27
C GLU A 395 5.06 0.52 -11.64
N MET A 396 3.84 1.04 -11.80
CA MET A 396 3.02 0.92 -13.01
C MET A 396 3.33 2.00 -14.06
N ASN A 397 4.28 2.91 -13.82
CA ASN A 397 4.60 4.00 -14.74
C ASN A 397 5.08 3.45 -16.11
N PRO A 398 4.33 3.64 -17.21
CA PRO A 398 4.69 3.08 -18.52
C PRO A 398 5.91 3.78 -19.14
N ASN A 399 6.26 4.98 -18.66
CA ASN A 399 7.39 5.77 -19.14
C ASN A 399 8.70 5.46 -18.39
N MET A 400 8.66 4.70 -17.29
CA MET A 400 9.87 4.25 -16.61
C MET A 400 10.65 3.30 -17.53
N THR A 401 11.93 3.60 -17.75
CA THR A 401 12.84 2.83 -18.60
C THR A 401 13.96 2.17 -17.80
N ARG A 402 14.37 2.82 -16.71
CA ARG A 402 15.48 2.42 -15.84
C ARG A 402 15.09 2.54 -14.37
N VAL A 403 15.69 1.70 -13.54
CA VAL A 403 15.50 1.72 -12.10
C VAL A 403 16.78 1.30 -11.38
N GLY A 404 16.97 1.78 -10.16
CA GLY A 404 17.98 1.27 -9.24
C GLY A 404 17.45 1.28 -7.81
N PHE A 405 17.72 0.19 -7.08
CA PHE A 405 17.34 0.03 -5.68
C PHE A 405 18.55 0.19 -4.77
N GLY A 406 18.32 0.71 -3.57
CA GLY A 406 19.35 0.94 -2.56
C GLY A 406 18.84 0.69 -1.14
N TYR A 407 19.77 0.26 -0.27
CA TYR A 407 19.43 -0.35 1.02
C TYR A 407 20.30 0.21 2.15
N ALA A 408 19.69 0.45 3.32
CA ALA A 408 20.42 0.88 4.52
C ALA A 408 19.76 0.35 5.81
N GLY A 409 20.16 -0.84 6.25
CA GLY A 409 19.45 -1.55 7.33
C GLY A 409 18.04 -1.91 6.89
N ASP A 410 17.04 -1.55 7.69
CA ASP A 410 15.62 -1.79 7.37
C ASP A 410 15.02 -0.77 6.37
N VAL A 411 15.84 0.07 5.73
CA VAL A 411 15.41 1.07 4.72
C VAL A 411 15.64 0.53 3.31
N ILE A 412 14.60 0.66 2.46
CA ILE A 412 14.67 0.46 1.01
C ILE A 412 14.30 1.78 0.31
N VAL A 413 15.05 2.15 -0.72
CA VAL A 413 14.72 3.25 -1.65
C VAL A 413 14.79 2.73 -3.08
N GLY A 414 13.83 3.09 -3.92
CA GLY A 414 13.88 2.94 -5.37
C GLY A 414 13.97 4.28 -6.07
N HIS A 415 14.88 4.43 -7.04
CA HIS A 415 14.96 5.59 -7.94
C HIS A 415 14.77 5.14 -9.40
N SER A 416 14.02 5.92 -10.18
CA SER A 416 13.66 5.60 -11.59
C SER A 416 14.04 6.70 -12.59
N ALA A 417 14.11 6.34 -13.89
CA ALA A 417 14.36 7.24 -15.03
C ALA A 417 13.95 6.64 -16.39
#